data_AF-A0A4R2GW31-F1
#
_entry.id   AF-A0A4R2GW31-F1
#
_cell.length_a   1.000
_cell.length_b   1.000
_cell.length_c   1.000
_cell.angle_alpha   90.00
_cell.angle_beta   90.00
_cell.angle_gamma   90.00
#
_symmetry.space_group_name_H-M   'P 1'
#
loop_
_entity.id
_entity.type
_entity.pdbx_description
1 polymer ?
#
loop_
_entity_poly.entity_id
_entity_poly.type
_entity_poly.pdbx_seq_one_letter_code
_entity_poly.pdbx_strand_id
1 'polypeptide(L)'
;MTADQVTRRVTGPRLRPDWGWQLRQGSALVYVIWFAVAVPLGIAGLLLEPRWVGWMVLAWFLVLVGFTVALRVADSRRRKAWGDVVQQMGWRTSADRPELLERWPFPPFSLDPKAEVFDVTMGRHRGREFSTGRFRHKVGRRDLGFDFLELQVDRPLPPLQVLPAALAPVAAASLLPIKMTFDGLQGRYCLFNGREDHADAVLHPRSVEALAAVPPFGFSSEGRRFVAILPAYRDSATALAQLDAACDLLDLMPEQIWREGEQWAATHQPGAAG
;
A
#
# COMPACT_ATOMS: atom_id res chain seq x y z
N MET A 1 -15.73 -31.06 22.01
CA MET A 1 -14.57 -30.69 21.17
C MET A 1 -14.52 -29.18 21.12
N THR A 2 -13.72 -28.58 21.99
CA THR A 2 -13.53 -27.14 22.15
C THR A 2 -12.52 -26.67 21.11
N ALA A 3 -12.96 -25.80 20.19
CA ALA A 3 -12.07 -25.15 19.23
C ALA A 3 -11.28 -24.05 19.96
N ASP A 4 -9.99 -24.29 20.14
CA ASP A 4 -9.05 -23.26 20.60
C ASP A 4 -9.01 -22.13 19.56
N GLN A 5 -9.56 -20.97 19.92
CA GLN A 5 -9.37 -19.73 19.19
C GLN A 5 -7.90 -19.31 19.33
N VAL A 6 -7.10 -19.67 18.34
CA VAL A 6 -5.74 -19.15 18.16
C VAL A 6 -5.85 -17.66 17.83
N THR A 7 -5.83 -16.83 18.86
CA THR A 7 -5.70 -15.38 18.76
C THR A 7 -4.29 -15.05 18.26
N ARG A 8 -4.08 -15.09 16.94
CA ARG A 8 -2.88 -14.54 16.31
C ARG A 8 -2.89 -13.03 16.50
N ARG A 9 -2.19 -12.53 17.52
CA ARG A 9 -1.80 -11.12 17.60
C ARG A 9 -0.88 -10.80 16.43
N VAL A 10 -1.45 -10.24 15.36
CA VAL A 10 -0.69 -9.58 14.31
C VAL A 10 -0.05 -8.35 14.93
N THR A 11 1.27 -8.39 15.09
CA THR A 11 2.03 -7.25 15.61
C THR A 11 2.05 -6.20 14.52
N GLY A 12 1.26 -5.14 14.68
CA GLY A 12 1.19 -4.06 13.69
C GLY A 12 2.57 -3.47 13.39
N PRO A 13 2.82 -3.00 12.15
CA PRO A 13 4.08 -2.39 11.79
C PRO A 13 4.34 -1.14 12.64
N ARG A 14 5.42 -1.14 13.43
CA ARG A 14 5.83 0.01 14.28
C ARG A 14 6.39 1.20 13.48
N LEU A 15 6.67 1.01 12.20
CA LEU A 15 7.27 2.01 11.33
C LEU A 15 6.18 2.70 10.51
N ARG A 16 6.27 4.04 10.40
CA ARG A 16 5.43 4.81 9.49
C ARG A 16 5.62 4.29 8.05
N PRO A 17 4.54 4.13 7.25
CA PRO A 17 4.62 3.61 5.88
C PRO A 17 5.64 4.35 5.00
N ASP A 18 5.67 5.68 5.11
CA ASP A 18 6.63 6.54 4.39
C ASP A 18 8.09 6.20 4.71
N TRP A 19 8.39 5.85 5.96
CA TRP A 19 9.73 5.46 6.40
C TRP A 19 10.10 4.06 5.90
N GLY A 20 9.14 3.13 5.91
CA GLY A 20 9.34 1.80 5.34
C GLY A 20 9.78 1.86 3.87
N TRP A 21 9.24 2.84 3.14
CA TRP A 21 9.59 3.07 1.75
C TRP A 21 10.98 3.69 1.56
N GLN A 22 11.30 4.74 2.32
CA GLN A 22 12.64 5.36 2.31
C GLN A 22 13.75 4.42 2.79
N LEU A 23 13.46 3.54 3.74
CA LEU A 23 14.40 2.54 4.27
C LEU A 23 14.90 1.57 3.20
N ARG A 24 14.04 1.16 2.26
CA ARG A 24 14.41 0.23 1.17
C ARG A 24 14.99 0.89 -0.06
N GLN A 25 14.68 2.17 -0.32
CA GLN A 25 15.43 2.92 -1.33
C GLN A 25 16.91 3.09 -0.95
N GLY A 26 17.28 2.77 0.30
CA GLY A 26 18.65 2.47 0.70
C GLY A 26 19.62 3.64 0.63
N SER A 27 19.23 4.80 0.10
CA SER A 27 20.09 5.96 -0.02
C SER A 27 19.93 6.86 1.20
N ALA A 28 18.77 7.49 1.40
CA ALA A 28 18.62 8.56 2.38
C ALA A 28 18.91 8.11 3.82
N LEU A 29 18.35 6.99 4.27
CA LEU A 29 18.55 6.54 5.66
C LEU A 29 19.94 5.96 5.89
N VAL A 30 20.52 5.27 4.91
CA VAL A 30 21.91 4.83 4.98
C VAL A 30 22.84 6.03 5.04
N TYR A 31 22.60 7.09 4.26
CA TYR A 31 23.38 8.33 4.33
C TYR A 31 23.22 9.06 5.66
N VAL A 32 22.02 9.13 6.22
CA VAL A 32 21.78 9.76 7.53
C VAL A 32 22.46 8.97 8.64
N ILE A 33 22.35 7.64 8.65
CA ILE A 33 23.07 6.78 9.58
C ILE A 33 24.59 6.89 9.36
N TRP A 34 25.04 6.96 8.11
CA TRP A 34 26.43 7.16 7.76
C TRP A 34 26.95 8.47 8.33
N PHE A 35 26.25 9.59 8.16
CA PHE A 35 26.66 10.89 8.72
C PHE A 35 26.60 10.90 10.25
N ALA A 36 25.52 10.40 10.83
CA ALA A 36 25.33 10.39 12.28
C ALA A 36 26.36 9.53 13.02
N VAL A 37 26.99 8.56 12.34
CA VAL A 37 27.99 7.65 12.94
C VAL A 37 29.42 7.99 12.49
N ALA A 38 29.63 8.35 11.22
CA ALA A 38 30.95 8.73 10.70
C ALA A 38 31.46 10.04 11.31
N VAL A 39 30.58 11.01 11.59
CA VAL A 39 30.99 12.28 12.20
C VAL A 39 31.50 12.06 13.64
N PRO A 40 30.78 11.38 14.55
CA PRO A 40 31.31 11.04 15.86
C PRO A 40 32.56 10.16 15.82
N LEU A 41 32.65 9.21 14.87
CA LEU A 41 33.85 8.39 14.69
C LEU A 41 35.06 9.22 14.25
N GLY A 42 34.86 10.22 13.39
CA GLY A 42 35.91 11.16 13.00
C GLY A 42 36.36 12.03 14.18
N ILE A 43 35.40 12.52 14.99
CA ILE A 43 35.70 13.29 16.20
C ILE A 43 36.43 12.43 17.24
N ALA A 44 35.97 11.19 17.48
CA ALA A 44 36.63 10.25 18.39
C ALA A 44 38.02 9.87 17.87
N GLY A 45 38.19 9.73 16.55
CA GLY A 45 39.47 9.44 15.95
C GLY A 45 40.49 10.59 15.95
N LEU A 46 40.02 11.83 16.09
CA LEU A 46 40.88 12.98 16.40
C LEU A 46 41.35 12.97 17.87
N LEU A 47 40.62 12.29 18.76
CA LEU A 47 40.90 12.22 20.21
C LEU A 47 41.64 10.94 20.63
N LEU A 48 41.48 9.84 19.87
CA LEU A 48 42.09 8.53 20.12
C LEU A 48 43.30 8.31 19.21
N GLU A 49 44.23 7.43 19.61
CA GLU A 49 45.40 7.12 18.80
C GLU A 49 45.01 6.63 17.38
N PRO A 50 45.70 7.10 16.32
CA PRO A 50 45.30 6.89 14.91
C PRO A 50 45.06 5.42 14.51
N ARG A 51 45.73 4.48 15.20
CA ARG A 51 45.67 3.04 14.93
C ARG A 51 44.30 2.40 15.14
N TRP A 52 43.48 2.90 16.06
CA TRP A 52 42.16 2.29 16.37
C TRP A 52 41.04 2.75 15.44
N VAL A 53 41.17 3.97 14.91
CA VAL A 53 40.16 4.60 14.05
C VAL A 53 39.93 3.78 12.79
N GLY A 54 41.00 3.30 12.14
CA GLY A 54 40.91 2.47 10.95
C GLY A 54 40.12 1.18 11.17
N TRP A 55 40.35 0.50 12.30
CA TRP A 55 39.63 -0.72 12.66
C TRP A 55 38.16 -0.47 12.98
N MET A 56 37.83 0.64 13.66
CA MET A 56 36.44 1.00 13.94
C MET A 56 35.67 1.35 12.66
N VAL A 57 36.28 2.11 11.75
CA VAL A 57 35.69 2.44 10.44
C VAL A 57 35.47 1.18 9.61
N LEU A 58 36.45 0.27 9.59
CA LEU A 58 36.32 -1.01 8.89
C LEU A 58 35.19 -1.88 9.48
N ALA A 59 35.14 -2.03 10.80
CA ALA A 59 34.10 -2.80 11.47
C ALA A 59 32.70 -2.22 11.19
N TRP A 60 32.56 -0.90 11.24
CA TRP A 60 31.31 -0.22 10.90
C TRP A 60 30.90 -0.42 9.43
N PHE A 61 31.86 -0.30 8.51
CA PHE A 61 31.61 -0.57 7.09
C PHE A 61 31.11 -2.00 6.87
N LEU A 62 31.70 -2.99 7.54
CA LEU A 62 31.26 -4.39 7.48
C LEU A 62 29.83 -4.57 8.00
N VAL A 63 29.46 -3.92 9.11
CA VAL A 63 28.08 -3.94 9.63
C VAL A 63 27.10 -3.38 8.60
N LEU A 64 27.47 -2.28 7.94
CA LEU A 64 26.62 -1.63 6.93
C LEU A 64 26.45 -2.50 5.68
N VAL A 65 27.55 -3.07 5.17
CA VAL A 65 27.50 -4.04 4.05
C VAL A 65 26.62 -5.24 4.44
N GLY A 66 26.80 -5.80 5.63
CA GLY A 66 25.99 -6.91 6.13
C GLY A 66 24.50 -6.55 6.20
N PHE A 67 24.18 -5.35 6.69
CA PHE A 67 22.80 -4.84 6.76
C PHE A 67 22.18 -4.66 5.37
N THR A 68 22.89 -4.04 4.42
CA THR A 68 22.43 -3.87 3.03
C THR A 68 22.20 -5.21 2.33
N VAL A 69 23.10 -6.18 2.52
CA VAL A 69 22.95 -7.54 1.98
C VAL A 69 21.74 -8.23 2.60
N ALA A 70 21.56 -8.13 3.92
CA ALA A 70 20.41 -8.73 4.62
C ALA A 70 19.08 -8.18 4.09
N LEU A 71 18.98 -6.86 3.89
CA LEU A 71 17.80 -6.23 3.28
C LEU A 71 17.56 -6.74 1.85
N ARG A 72 18.59 -6.80 1.02
CA ARG A 72 18.47 -7.28 -0.37
C ARG A 72 18.06 -8.75 -0.45
N VAL A 73 18.58 -9.59 0.45
CA VAL A 73 18.20 -11.00 0.56
C VAL A 73 16.75 -11.14 1.04
N ALA A 74 16.33 -10.36 2.03
CA ALA A 74 14.93 -10.37 2.48
C ALA A 74 13.97 -9.96 1.35
N ASP A 75 14.35 -8.97 0.53
CA ASP A 75 13.56 -8.50 -0.61
C ASP A 75 13.48 -9.54 -1.71
N SER A 76 14.61 -10.16 -2.04
CA SER A 76 14.67 -11.27 -3.00
C SER A 76 13.82 -12.45 -2.54
N ARG A 77 13.87 -12.81 -1.26
CA ARG A 77 13.03 -13.89 -0.69
C ARG A 77 11.54 -13.57 -0.79
N ARG A 78 11.14 -12.33 -0.49
CA ARG A 78 9.73 -11.90 -0.62
C ARG A 78 9.26 -11.95 -2.08
N ARG A 79 10.08 -11.44 -3.01
CA ARG A 79 9.78 -11.51 -4.45
C ARG A 79 9.67 -12.95 -4.94
N LYS A 80 10.57 -13.83 -4.50
CA LYS A 80 10.51 -15.26 -4.81
C LYS A 80 9.22 -15.89 -4.27
N ALA A 81 8.90 -15.65 -2.99
CA ALA A 81 7.68 -16.19 -2.37
C ALA A 81 6.40 -15.69 -3.07
N TRP A 82 6.37 -14.43 -3.53
CA TRP A 82 5.26 -13.94 -4.35
C TRP A 82 5.25 -14.60 -5.74
N GLY A 83 6.41 -14.74 -6.39
CA GLY A 83 6.55 -15.46 -7.66
C GLY A 83 6.05 -16.91 -7.59
N ASP A 84 6.34 -17.61 -6.48
CA ASP A 84 5.85 -18.96 -6.24
C ASP A 84 4.32 -18.99 -6.16
N VAL A 85 3.69 -18.03 -5.47
CA VAL A 85 2.22 -17.87 -5.41
C VAL A 85 1.65 -17.57 -6.79
N VAL A 86 2.24 -16.63 -7.52
CA VAL A 86 1.83 -16.26 -8.88
C VAL A 86 1.83 -17.49 -9.79
N GLN A 87 2.90 -18.29 -9.74
CA GLN A 87 3.02 -19.51 -10.52
C GLN A 87 1.98 -20.56 -10.12
N GLN A 88 1.80 -20.79 -8.82
CA GLN A 88 0.81 -21.74 -8.29
C GLN A 88 -0.63 -21.37 -8.69
N MET A 89 -0.95 -20.08 -8.72
CA MET A 89 -2.28 -19.58 -9.06
C MET A 89 -2.49 -19.38 -10.56
N GLY A 90 -1.47 -19.62 -11.39
CA GLY A 90 -1.52 -19.40 -12.84
C GLY A 90 -1.67 -17.92 -13.24
N TRP A 91 -1.24 -17.01 -12.37
CA TRP A 91 -1.24 -15.57 -12.62
C TRP A 91 -0.05 -15.14 -13.47
N ARG A 92 -0.09 -13.93 -14.01
CA ARG A 92 0.93 -13.39 -14.91
C ARG A 92 1.58 -12.15 -14.32
N THR A 93 2.90 -12.06 -14.41
CA THR A 93 3.66 -10.87 -14.00
C THR A 93 4.18 -10.10 -15.22
N SER A 94 4.07 -8.78 -15.19
CA SER A 94 4.63 -7.83 -16.14
C SER A 94 5.52 -6.84 -15.39
N ALA A 95 6.66 -6.47 -15.96
CA ALA A 95 7.60 -5.55 -15.32
C ALA A 95 7.04 -4.12 -15.19
N ASP A 96 6.35 -3.67 -16.23
CA ASP A 96 5.78 -2.32 -16.35
C ASP A 96 4.43 -2.40 -17.10
N ARG A 97 3.52 -1.47 -16.79
CA ARG A 97 2.22 -1.22 -17.46
C ARG A 97 1.78 0.24 -17.23
N PRO A 98 2.27 1.20 -18.03
CA PRO A 98 1.87 2.60 -17.90
C PRO A 98 0.38 2.82 -18.15
N GLU A 99 -0.26 1.97 -18.97
CA GLU A 99 -1.71 1.95 -19.26
C GLU A 99 -2.59 1.82 -18.00
N LEU A 100 -2.05 1.38 -16.84
CA LEU A 100 -2.79 1.36 -15.58
C LEU A 100 -3.05 2.77 -15.04
N LEU A 101 -2.11 3.69 -15.25
CA LEU A 101 -2.22 5.07 -14.76
C LEU A 101 -3.32 5.83 -15.47
N GLU A 102 -3.46 5.62 -16.79
CA GLU A 102 -4.51 6.24 -17.61
C GLU A 102 -5.93 5.80 -17.20
N ARG A 103 -6.05 4.67 -16.49
CA ARG A 103 -7.34 4.10 -16.05
C ARG A 103 -7.84 4.63 -14.71
N TRP A 104 -7.02 5.32 -13.93
CA TRP A 104 -7.36 5.75 -12.58
C TRP A 104 -7.57 7.28 -12.54
N PRO A 105 -8.83 7.76 -12.62
CA PRO A 105 -9.12 9.19 -12.69
C PRO A 105 -8.91 9.93 -11.36
N PHE A 106 -8.61 9.23 -10.26
CA PHE A 106 -8.54 9.80 -8.92
C PHE A 106 -7.09 10.00 -8.41
N PRO A 107 -6.87 11.00 -7.53
CA PRO A 107 -5.60 11.17 -6.81
C PRO A 107 -5.21 9.93 -6.01
N PRO A 108 -3.91 9.62 -5.88
CA PRO A 108 -2.76 10.33 -6.46
C PRO A 108 -2.47 9.99 -7.93
N PHE A 109 -3.21 9.07 -8.53
CA PHE A 109 -2.87 8.48 -9.82
C PHE A 109 -2.99 9.46 -10.98
N SER A 110 -3.97 10.35 -10.95
CA SER A 110 -4.23 11.32 -12.02
C SER A 110 -3.37 12.60 -11.98
N LEU A 111 -2.59 12.82 -10.92
CA LEU A 111 -1.99 14.12 -10.64
C LEU A 111 -0.48 14.21 -10.90
N ASP A 112 0.24 13.09 -10.98
CA ASP A 112 1.69 13.10 -11.23
C ASP A 112 2.02 12.46 -12.59
N PRO A 113 2.46 13.25 -13.59
CA PRO A 113 2.88 12.72 -14.89
C PRO A 113 4.16 11.87 -14.81
N LYS A 114 4.86 11.88 -13.66
CA LYS A 114 6.04 11.04 -13.38
C LYS A 114 5.71 9.85 -12.49
N ALA A 115 4.41 9.57 -12.28
CA ALA A 115 4.01 8.36 -11.59
C ALA A 115 4.47 7.12 -12.38
N GLU A 116 4.87 6.08 -11.65
CA GLU A 116 5.33 4.82 -12.22
C GLU A 116 4.60 3.65 -11.56
N VAL A 117 4.22 2.67 -12.38
CA VAL A 117 3.63 1.42 -11.95
C VAL A 117 4.51 0.26 -12.39
N PHE A 118 4.96 -0.56 -11.45
CA PHE A 118 5.92 -1.64 -11.72
C PHE A 118 5.67 -2.88 -10.88
N ASP A 119 6.36 -3.98 -11.21
CA ASP A 119 6.19 -5.30 -10.59
C ASP A 119 4.71 -5.77 -10.64
N VAL A 120 4.01 -5.54 -11.76
CA VAL A 120 2.57 -5.78 -11.88
C VAL A 120 2.26 -7.26 -12.03
N THR A 121 1.38 -7.77 -11.19
CA THR A 121 0.79 -9.11 -11.26
C THR A 121 -0.67 -8.99 -11.66
N MET A 122 -1.13 -9.81 -12.60
CA MET A 122 -2.52 -9.87 -13.04
C MET A 122 -3.02 -11.31 -13.00
N GLY A 123 -4.29 -11.48 -12.69
CA GLY A 123 -4.88 -12.80 -12.61
C GLY A 123 -6.38 -12.74 -12.34
N ARG A 124 -6.92 -13.91 -11.98
CA ARG A 124 -8.29 -14.05 -11.52
C ARG A 124 -8.28 -14.62 -10.11
N HIS A 125 -9.04 -14.01 -9.21
CA HIS A 125 -9.19 -14.44 -7.82
C HIS A 125 -10.66 -14.38 -7.43
N ARG A 126 -11.21 -15.48 -6.87
CA ARG A 126 -12.65 -15.61 -6.53
C ARG A 126 -13.60 -15.17 -7.66
N GLY A 127 -13.23 -15.48 -8.90
CA GLY A 127 -14.03 -15.14 -10.08
C GLY A 127 -13.88 -13.70 -10.60
N ARG A 128 -13.10 -12.83 -9.95
CA ARG A 128 -12.86 -11.44 -10.38
C ARG A 128 -11.46 -11.28 -10.99
N GLU A 129 -11.35 -10.50 -12.05
CA GLU A 129 -10.03 -10.09 -12.55
C GLU A 129 -9.41 -9.08 -11.58
N PHE A 130 -8.09 -9.17 -11.40
CA PHE A 130 -7.35 -8.23 -10.59
C PHE A 130 -6.00 -7.88 -11.19
N SER A 131 -5.51 -6.70 -10.82
CA SER A 131 -4.13 -6.29 -11.03
C SER A 131 -3.55 -5.79 -9.71
N THR A 132 -2.32 -6.16 -9.37
CA THR A 132 -1.64 -5.67 -8.17
C THR A 132 -0.20 -5.36 -8.50
N GLY A 133 0.37 -4.36 -7.87
CA GLY A 133 1.74 -3.97 -8.13
C GLY A 133 2.16 -2.85 -7.22
N ARG A 134 3.18 -2.13 -7.65
CA ARG A 134 3.73 -1.00 -6.90
C ARG A 134 3.47 0.28 -7.66
N PHE A 135 3.11 1.30 -6.91
CA PHE A 135 2.97 2.66 -7.40
C PHE A 135 4.03 3.53 -6.74
N ARG A 136 4.67 4.40 -7.53
CA ARG A 136 5.61 5.42 -7.08
C ARG A 136 5.26 6.75 -7.72
N HIS A 137 5.37 7.83 -6.96
CA HIS A 137 5.20 9.18 -7.48
C HIS A 137 6.01 10.19 -6.64
N LYS A 138 6.18 11.40 -7.16
CA LYS A 138 6.91 12.50 -6.52
C LYS A 138 5.94 13.57 -6.04
N VAL A 139 5.94 13.80 -4.72
CA VAL A 139 5.22 14.93 -4.11
C VAL A 139 6.24 15.93 -3.58
N GLY A 140 6.42 17.03 -4.32
CA GLY A 140 7.44 18.03 -4.05
C GLY A 140 8.85 17.45 -4.14
N ARG A 141 9.57 17.40 -3.01
CA ARG A 141 10.92 16.80 -2.90
C ARG A 141 10.92 15.36 -2.37
N ARG A 142 9.75 14.78 -2.12
CA ARG A 142 9.63 13.43 -1.53
C ARG A 142 9.18 12.45 -2.60
N ASP A 143 9.91 11.36 -2.72
CA ASP A 143 9.41 10.17 -3.39
C ASP A 143 8.49 9.42 -2.41
N LEU A 144 7.27 9.15 -2.84
CA LEU A 144 6.28 8.36 -2.11
C LEU A 144 5.94 7.12 -2.93
N GLY A 145 5.59 6.03 -2.23
CA GLY A 145 5.09 4.84 -2.92
C GLY A 145 4.33 3.90 -2.00
N PHE A 146 3.49 3.10 -2.63
CA PHE A 146 2.57 2.17 -2.00
C PHE A 146 2.33 0.97 -2.92
N ASP A 147 1.78 -0.10 -2.37
CA ASP A 147 1.33 -1.22 -3.19
C ASP A 147 -0.15 -1.00 -3.51
N PHE A 148 -0.59 -1.28 -4.73
CA PHE A 148 -2.01 -1.20 -5.11
C PHE A 148 -2.57 -2.59 -5.39
N LEU A 149 -3.88 -2.72 -5.26
CA LEU A 149 -4.67 -3.86 -5.74
C LEU A 149 -5.93 -3.32 -6.41
N GLU A 150 -5.99 -3.41 -7.73
CA GLU A 150 -7.17 -3.14 -8.52
C GLU A 150 -8.01 -4.42 -8.65
N LEU A 151 -9.30 -4.32 -8.37
CA LEU A 151 -10.30 -5.35 -8.62
C LEU A 151 -11.27 -4.85 -9.68
N GLN A 152 -11.55 -5.69 -10.68
CA GLN A 152 -12.65 -5.44 -11.60
C GLN A 152 -13.98 -5.61 -10.86
N VAL A 153 -14.89 -4.67 -11.09
CA VAL A 153 -16.26 -4.72 -10.58
C VAL A 153 -17.23 -4.71 -11.76
N ASP A 154 -18.25 -5.56 -11.67
CA ASP A 154 -19.24 -5.74 -12.75
C ASP A 154 -20.21 -4.57 -12.81
N ARG A 155 -20.52 -3.99 -11.64
CA ARG A 155 -21.39 -2.84 -11.46
C ARG A 155 -20.55 -1.61 -11.12
N PRO A 156 -20.93 -0.41 -11.59
CA PRO A 156 -20.24 0.82 -11.22
C PRO A 156 -20.42 1.14 -9.74
N LEU A 157 -19.39 1.74 -9.14
CA LEU A 157 -19.35 2.25 -7.77
C LEU A 157 -19.31 3.78 -7.78
N PRO A 158 -19.89 4.44 -6.77
CA PRO A 158 -19.78 5.88 -6.65
C PRO A 158 -18.33 6.28 -6.29
N PRO A 159 -17.92 7.51 -6.59
CA PRO A 159 -16.66 8.07 -6.12
C PRO A 159 -16.59 7.98 -4.59
N LEU A 160 -15.62 7.22 -4.09
CA LEU A 160 -15.39 7.07 -2.66
C LEU A 160 -13.93 6.73 -2.41
N GLN A 161 -13.25 7.50 -1.56
CA GLN A 161 -11.86 7.24 -1.19
C GLN A 161 -11.70 7.31 0.32
N VAL A 162 -11.48 6.15 0.94
CA VAL A 162 -11.30 6.02 2.40
C VAL A 162 -9.94 5.38 2.67
N LEU A 163 -9.10 6.07 3.43
CA LEU A 163 -7.73 5.63 3.68
C LEU A 163 -7.37 5.71 5.16
N PRO A 164 -6.52 4.79 5.67
CA PRO A 164 -5.85 4.99 6.94
C PRO A 164 -5.11 6.33 6.96
N ALA A 165 -5.14 7.05 8.07
CA ALA A 165 -4.47 8.34 8.24
C ALA A 165 -2.94 8.24 8.01
N ALA A 166 -2.36 7.05 8.16
CA ALA A 166 -0.96 6.80 7.85
C ALA A 166 -0.65 6.79 6.34
N LEU A 167 -1.67 6.57 5.49
CA LEU A 167 -1.61 6.64 4.04
C LEU A 167 -2.15 7.98 3.50
N ALA A 168 -2.60 8.89 4.38
CA ALA A 168 -3.04 10.23 4.01
C ALA A 168 -2.03 11.02 3.15
N PRO A 169 -0.70 11.00 3.43
CA PRO A 169 0.26 11.75 2.64
C PRO A 169 0.31 11.31 1.17
N VAL A 170 -0.01 10.04 0.92
CA VAL A 170 -0.08 9.46 -0.42
C VAL A 170 -1.29 9.98 -1.19
N ALA A 171 -2.38 10.30 -0.51
CA ALA A 171 -3.61 10.83 -1.09
C ALA A 171 -3.65 12.37 -1.19
N ALA A 172 -2.66 13.04 -0.58
CA ALA A 172 -2.69 14.45 -0.19
C ALA A 172 -2.65 15.46 -1.35
N ALA A 173 -2.98 15.05 -2.57
CA ALA A 173 -2.91 15.90 -3.73
C ALA A 173 -4.24 16.63 -4.04
N SER A 174 -5.33 16.49 -3.25
CA SER A 174 -6.55 17.23 -3.60
C SER A 174 -7.54 17.71 -2.52
N LEU A 175 -7.67 17.17 -1.31
CA LEU A 175 -8.79 17.55 -0.43
C LEU A 175 -8.45 17.58 1.07
N LEU A 176 -9.13 18.45 1.83
CA LEU A 176 -9.11 18.43 3.29
C LEU A 176 -9.82 17.15 3.77
N PRO A 177 -9.11 16.17 4.36
CA PRO A 177 -9.74 14.90 4.72
C PRO A 177 -10.73 15.06 5.87
N ILE A 178 -11.88 14.39 5.74
CA ILE A 178 -12.84 14.24 6.84
C ILE A 178 -12.36 13.06 7.70
N LYS A 179 -12.16 13.30 8.99
CA LYS A 179 -11.69 12.26 9.92
C LYS A 179 -12.86 11.34 10.25
N MET A 180 -12.63 10.04 10.14
CA MET A 180 -13.62 9.01 10.46
C MET A 180 -13.09 8.07 11.54
N THR A 181 -14.01 7.57 12.37
CA THR A 181 -13.73 6.59 13.42
C THR A 181 -14.65 5.41 13.26
N PHE A 182 -14.06 4.23 13.07
CA PHE A 182 -14.79 2.98 12.92
C PHE A 182 -14.37 2.02 14.02
N ASP A 183 -15.32 1.60 14.84
CA ASP A 183 -15.08 0.67 15.94
C ASP A 183 -14.61 -0.68 15.40
N GLY A 184 -13.41 -1.10 15.81
CA GLY A 184 -12.80 -2.37 15.39
C GLY A 184 -11.64 -2.24 14.39
N LEU A 185 -11.54 -1.11 13.67
CA LEU A 185 -10.38 -0.87 12.80
C LEU A 185 -9.16 -0.36 13.59
N GLN A 186 -7.97 -0.82 13.19
CA GLN A 186 -6.73 -0.31 13.75
C GLN A 186 -6.37 1.05 13.13
N GLY A 187 -6.28 2.07 13.97
CA GLY A 187 -5.87 3.41 13.58
C GLY A 187 -7.04 4.32 13.18
N ARG A 188 -6.70 5.53 12.75
CA ARG A 188 -7.69 6.52 12.27
C ARG A 188 -7.83 6.39 10.77
N TYR A 189 -9.05 6.49 10.27
CA TYR A 189 -9.34 6.54 8.84
C TYR A 189 -9.79 7.95 8.46
N CYS A 190 -9.61 8.28 7.20
CA CYS A 190 -9.97 9.57 6.63
C CYS A 190 -10.69 9.34 5.31
N LEU A 191 -11.77 10.08 5.09
CA LEU A 191 -12.46 10.22 3.83
C LEU A 191 -11.82 11.36 3.03
N PHE A 192 -11.31 11.05 1.85
CA PHE A 192 -10.64 11.99 0.95
C PHE A 192 -11.52 12.40 -0.22
N ASN A 193 -12.42 11.54 -0.67
CA ASN A 193 -13.36 11.82 -1.76
C ASN A 193 -14.65 11.02 -1.55
N GLY A 194 -15.79 11.55 -1.97
CA GLY A 194 -17.10 10.93 -1.79
C GLY A 194 -17.88 11.49 -0.60
N ARG A 195 -19.00 10.83 -0.28
CA ARG A 195 -19.92 11.25 0.78
C ARG A 195 -19.68 10.45 2.07
N GLU A 196 -19.87 11.10 3.22
CA GLU A 196 -19.68 10.49 4.54
C GLU A 196 -20.66 9.35 4.81
N ASP A 197 -21.93 9.52 4.42
CA ASP A 197 -22.96 8.48 4.54
C ASP A 197 -22.65 7.24 3.68
N HIS A 198 -22.03 7.43 2.52
CA HIS A 198 -21.54 6.31 1.71
C HIS A 198 -20.38 5.59 2.40
N ALA A 199 -19.41 6.32 2.95
CA ALA A 199 -18.30 5.73 3.67
C ALA A 199 -18.76 4.89 4.88
N ASP A 200 -19.71 5.40 5.67
CA ASP A 200 -20.30 4.69 6.80
C ASP A 200 -21.09 3.44 6.37
N ALA A 201 -21.83 3.54 5.26
CA ALA A 201 -22.56 2.40 4.72
C ALA A 201 -21.62 1.30 4.21
N VAL A 202 -20.52 1.64 3.53
CA VAL A 202 -19.51 0.67 3.07
C VAL A 202 -18.77 0.04 4.26
N LEU A 203 -18.39 0.85 5.25
CA LEU A 203 -17.65 0.44 6.44
C LEU A 203 -18.59 0.07 7.60
N HIS A 204 -19.65 -0.67 7.29
CA HIS A 204 -20.53 -1.28 8.27
C HIS A 204 -19.81 -2.38 9.07
N PRO A 205 -20.37 -2.88 10.19
CA PRO A 205 -19.65 -3.74 11.13
C PRO A 205 -19.00 -5.01 10.54
N ARG A 206 -19.63 -5.67 9.56
CA ARG A 206 -19.03 -6.88 8.92
C ARG A 206 -17.86 -6.53 8.00
N SER A 207 -17.95 -5.42 7.26
CA SER A 207 -16.82 -4.91 6.47
C SER A 207 -15.66 -4.54 7.38
N VAL A 208 -15.95 -3.91 8.52
CA VAL A 208 -14.93 -3.58 9.53
C VAL A 208 -14.29 -4.84 10.10
N GLU A 209 -15.07 -5.87 10.41
CA GLU A 209 -14.55 -7.16 10.87
C GLU A 209 -13.59 -7.80 9.85
N ALA A 210 -13.97 -7.83 8.56
CA ALA A 210 -13.13 -8.34 7.49
C ALA A 210 -11.82 -7.54 7.34
N LEU A 211 -11.89 -6.21 7.41
CA LEU A 211 -10.72 -5.34 7.33
C LEU A 211 -9.83 -5.40 8.58
N ALA A 212 -10.40 -5.62 9.76
CA ALA A 212 -9.67 -5.74 11.02
C ALA A 212 -8.81 -7.01 11.10
N ALA A 213 -9.13 -8.03 10.30
CA ALA A 213 -8.39 -9.29 10.23
C ALA A 213 -7.03 -9.15 9.51
N VAL A 214 -6.79 -8.04 8.80
CA VAL A 214 -5.58 -7.82 7.99
C VAL A 214 -4.89 -6.50 8.36
N PRO A 215 -3.61 -6.31 7.97
CA PRO A 215 -2.97 -5.01 8.16
C PRO A 215 -3.76 -3.88 7.48
N PRO A 216 -3.87 -2.70 8.12
CA PRO A 216 -4.69 -1.60 7.63
C PRO A 216 -4.38 -1.22 6.19
N PHE A 217 -5.44 -1.05 5.39
CA PHE A 217 -5.36 -0.55 4.03
C PHE A 217 -6.57 0.32 3.74
N GLY A 218 -6.44 1.17 2.72
CA GLY A 218 -7.51 2.02 2.24
C GLY A 218 -8.00 1.58 0.88
N PHE A 219 -9.03 2.23 0.36
CA PHE A 219 -9.51 1.99 -0.99
C PHE A 219 -10.01 3.26 -1.65
N SER A 220 -10.05 3.21 -2.97
CA SER A 220 -10.69 4.19 -3.84
C SER A 220 -11.62 3.43 -4.78
N SER A 221 -12.85 3.89 -4.94
CA SER A 221 -13.78 3.38 -5.94
C SER A 221 -14.30 4.52 -6.81
N GLU A 222 -14.44 4.24 -8.10
CA GLU A 222 -15.06 5.16 -9.05
C GLU A 222 -15.43 4.40 -10.33
N GLY A 223 -16.70 4.46 -10.72
CA GLY A 223 -17.20 3.71 -11.88
C GLY A 223 -16.90 2.21 -11.72
N ARG A 224 -16.39 1.56 -12.76
CA ARG A 224 -16.10 0.11 -12.71
C ARG A 224 -14.73 -0.25 -12.11
N ARG A 225 -14.19 0.61 -11.25
CA ARG A 225 -12.86 0.45 -10.66
C ARG A 225 -12.94 0.47 -9.15
N PHE A 226 -12.32 -0.52 -8.53
CA PHE A 226 -12.03 -0.55 -7.12
C PHE A 226 -10.52 -0.76 -6.95
N VAL A 227 -9.86 0.16 -6.27
CA VAL A 227 -8.41 0.11 -6.04
C VAL A 227 -8.15 0.19 -4.54
N ALA A 228 -7.72 -0.92 -3.96
CA ALA A 228 -7.16 -0.94 -2.63
C ALA A 228 -5.75 -0.34 -2.64
N ILE A 229 -5.50 0.61 -1.74
CA ILE A 229 -4.24 1.31 -1.52
C ILE A 229 -3.64 0.77 -0.23
N LEU A 230 -2.52 0.08 -0.36
CA LEU A 230 -1.99 -0.75 0.70
C LEU A 230 -0.62 -0.22 1.11
N PRO A 231 -0.27 -0.29 2.41
CA PRO A 231 1.09 -0.01 2.83
C PRO A 231 2.04 -0.86 1.99
N ALA A 232 3.12 -0.25 1.53
CA ALA A 232 4.13 -0.99 0.81
C ALA A 232 4.68 -2.13 1.69
N TYR A 233 5.13 -3.20 1.04
CA TYR A 233 5.98 -4.25 1.61
C TYR A 233 5.27 -5.34 2.40
N ARG A 234 4.59 -6.20 1.65
CA ARG A 234 3.86 -7.34 2.18
C ARG A 234 4.61 -8.63 1.85
N ASP A 235 4.62 -9.56 2.79
CA ASP A 235 4.87 -10.95 2.44
C ASP A 235 3.67 -11.51 1.66
N SER A 236 3.87 -12.64 0.98
CA SER A 236 2.84 -13.21 0.11
C SER A 236 1.57 -13.61 0.86
N ALA A 237 1.67 -14.06 2.11
CA ALA A 237 0.49 -14.42 2.91
C ALA A 237 -0.33 -13.19 3.28
N THR A 238 0.33 -12.10 3.68
CA THR A 238 -0.35 -10.81 3.93
C THR A 238 -0.99 -10.26 2.65
N ALA A 239 -0.30 -10.33 1.51
CA ALA A 239 -0.84 -9.87 0.23
C ALA A 239 -2.11 -10.64 -0.18
N LEU A 240 -2.11 -11.97 -0.03
CA LEU A 240 -3.28 -12.82 -0.28
C LEU A 240 -4.42 -12.51 0.68
N ALA A 241 -4.14 -12.38 1.99
CA ALA A 241 -5.18 -12.06 2.96
C ALA A 241 -5.85 -10.70 2.69
N GLN A 242 -5.07 -9.70 2.26
CA GLN A 242 -5.63 -8.40 1.86
C GLN A 242 -6.39 -8.46 0.54
N LEU A 243 -6.00 -9.33 -0.40
CA LEU A 243 -6.77 -9.60 -1.61
C LEU A 243 -8.13 -10.22 -1.25
N ASP A 244 -8.15 -11.20 -0.34
CA ASP A 244 -9.39 -11.77 0.18
C ASP A 244 -10.26 -10.72 0.89
N ALA A 245 -9.67 -9.91 1.78
CA ALA A 245 -10.41 -8.85 2.48
C ALA A 245 -10.96 -7.79 1.53
N ALA A 246 -10.25 -7.46 0.45
CA ALA A 246 -10.74 -6.54 -0.58
C ALA A 246 -11.90 -7.14 -1.39
N CYS A 247 -11.87 -8.45 -1.67
CA CYS A 247 -13.00 -9.16 -2.26
C CYS A 247 -14.19 -9.19 -1.30
N ASP A 248 -13.97 -9.50 -0.02
CA ASP A 248 -15.03 -9.53 1.00
C ASP A 248 -15.68 -8.16 1.17
N LEU A 249 -14.90 -7.08 1.15
CA LEU A 249 -15.44 -5.72 1.19
C LEU A 249 -16.38 -5.43 0.01
N LEU A 250 -16.03 -5.89 -1.20
CA LEU A 250 -16.90 -5.77 -2.37
C LEU A 250 -18.13 -6.68 -2.29
N ASP A 251 -18.01 -7.88 -1.73
CA ASP A 251 -19.12 -8.82 -1.57
C ASP A 251 -20.10 -8.36 -0.47
N LEU A 252 -19.61 -7.62 0.53
CA LEU A 252 -20.40 -7.04 1.63
C LEU A 252 -20.99 -5.66 1.28
N MET A 253 -20.61 -5.08 0.14
CA MET A 253 -21.05 -3.76 -0.30
C MET A 253 -22.58 -3.67 -0.36
N PRO A 254 -23.22 -2.74 0.38
CA PRO A 254 -24.69 -2.64 0.40
C PRO A 254 -25.27 -2.33 -0.98
N GLU A 255 -26.45 -2.89 -1.27
CA GLU A 255 -27.16 -2.68 -2.55
C GLU A 255 -27.40 -1.20 -2.86
N GLN A 256 -27.62 -0.36 -1.85
CA GLN A 256 -27.76 1.09 -2.03
C GLN A 256 -26.51 1.71 -2.68
N ILE A 257 -25.31 1.30 -2.27
CA ILE A 257 -24.06 1.85 -2.81
C ILE A 257 -23.89 1.50 -4.29
N TRP A 258 -24.28 0.28 -4.69
CA TRP A 258 -24.28 -0.11 -6.09
C TRP A 258 -25.26 0.73 -6.93
N ARG A 259 -26.48 0.98 -6.42
CA ARG A 259 -27.46 1.84 -7.12
C ARG A 259 -26.98 3.28 -7.27
N GLU A 260 -26.36 3.84 -6.23
CA GLU A 260 -25.75 5.17 -6.27
C GLU A 260 -24.61 5.23 -7.31
N GLY A 261 -23.80 4.16 -7.42
CA GLY A 261 -22.77 4.04 -8.45
C GLY A 261 -23.33 3.98 -9.87
N GLU A 262 -24.46 3.28 -10.08
CA GLU A 262 -25.18 3.22 -11.35
C GLU A 262 -25.75 4.59 -11.75
N GLN A 263 -26.36 5.30 -10.80
CA GLN A 263 -26.86 6.65 -11.01
C GLN A 263 -25.74 7.65 -11.31
N TRP A 264 -24.63 7.55 -10.59
CA TRP A 264 -23.44 8.36 -10.85
C TRP A 264 -22.88 8.10 -12.26
N ALA A 265 -22.73 6.82 -12.65
CA ALA A 265 -22.24 6.45 -13.97
C ALA A 265 -23.16 6.96 -15.09
N ALA A 266 -24.48 6.87 -14.91
CA ALA A 266 -25.47 7.37 -15.87
C ALA A 266 -25.39 8.90 -16.07
N THR A 267 -24.97 9.65 -15.05
CA THR A 267 -24.86 11.12 -15.11
C THR A 267 -23.50 11.61 -15.60
N HIS A 268 -22.44 10.80 -15.45
CA HIS A 268 -21.05 11.22 -15.71
C HIS A 268 -20.37 10.49 -16.88
N GLN A 269 -21.00 9.51 -17.51
CA GLN A 269 -20.54 8.94 -18.78
C GLN A 269 -21.27 9.58 -19.97
N PRO A 270 -20.70 10.62 -20.61
CA PRO A 270 -21.22 11.13 -21.86
C PRO A 270 -20.97 10.11 -22.97
N GLY A 271 -21.98 9.28 -23.31
CA GLY A 271 -21.94 8.46 -24.52
C GLY A 271 -22.42 7.00 -24.46
N ALA A 272 -23.03 6.52 -23.37
CA ALA A 272 -23.64 5.17 -23.36
C ALA A 272 -25.07 5.11 -23.94
N ALA A 273 -25.55 6.21 -24.51
CA ALA A 273 -26.76 6.28 -25.33
C ALA A 273 -26.35 6.68 -26.75
N GLY A 274 -26.00 5.69 -27.56
CA GLY A 274 -25.63 5.82 -28.97
C GLY A 274 -25.49 4.44 -29.60
#